data_AF-A0A819L3K3-F1
#
_entry.id   AF-A0A819L3K3-F1
#
_cell.length_a   1.000
_cell.length_b   1.000
_cell.length_c   1.000
_cell.angle_alpha   90.00
_cell.angle_beta   90.00
_cell.angle_gamma   90.00
#
_symmetry.space_group_name_H-M   'P 1'
#
loop_
_entity.id
_entity.type
_entity.pdbx_description
1 polymer ?
#
loop_
_entity_poly.entity_id
_entity_poly.type
_entity_poly.pdbx_seq_one_letter_code
_entity_poly.pdbx_strand_id
1 'polypeptide(L)'
;NVFRRLSNLRQYESFQFGLLESSYDAATNLFWLIREAPGHKGYVTVFNLNRNPNEIAHVSLYELTKHDVPLHIHYEYQWPKAHLSTSNKIHIDSDNLFIHPQSINIFWWIPKLLKPNILFKTAKEHSHNQ
;
A
#
# COMPACT_ATOMS: atom_id res chain seq x y z
N ASN A 1 -1.01 13.58 -20.09
CA ASN A 1 -1.89 12.47 -19.65
C ASN A 1 -1.81 12.12 -18.16
N VAL A 2 -0.64 12.19 -17.50
CA VAL A 2 -0.50 11.89 -16.06
C VAL A 2 -1.39 12.79 -15.19
N PHE A 3 -1.37 14.11 -15.40
CA PHE A 3 -2.19 15.05 -14.62
C PHE A 3 -3.69 14.71 -14.65
N ARG A 4 -4.24 14.41 -15.84
CA ARG A 4 -5.64 13.96 -15.98
C ARG A 4 -5.91 12.67 -15.20
N ARG A 5 -5.01 11.69 -15.23
CA ARG A 5 -5.16 10.44 -14.47
C ARG A 5 -5.11 10.68 -12.95
N LEU A 6 -4.26 11.60 -12.49
CA LEU A 6 -4.22 12.02 -11.08
C LEU A 6 -5.49 12.77 -10.67
N SER A 7 -6.03 13.64 -11.53
CA SER A 7 -7.30 14.33 -11.26
C SER A 7 -8.47 13.37 -11.14
N ASN A 8 -8.50 12.32 -11.96
CA ASN A 8 -9.53 11.27 -11.86
C ASN A 8 -9.43 10.52 -10.53
N LEU A 9 -8.22 10.27 -10.02
CA LEU A 9 -8.03 9.60 -8.72
C LEU A 9 -8.60 10.39 -7.54
N ARG A 10 -8.63 11.73 -7.62
CA ARG A 10 -9.22 12.58 -6.58
C ARG A 10 -10.74 12.40 -6.41
N GLN A 11 -11.40 11.70 -7.32
CA GLN A 11 -12.84 11.41 -7.20
C GLN A 11 -13.13 10.23 -6.27
N TYR A 12 -12.13 9.40 -5.95
CA TYR A 12 -12.33 8.26 -5.05
C TYR A 12 -12.30 8.68 -3.59
N GLU A 13 -13.16 8.08 -2.77
CA GLU A 13 -13.29 8.42 -1.34
C GLU A 13 -11.98 8.30 -0.57
N SER A 14 -11.16 7.28 -0.86
CA SER A 14 -9.84 7.12 -0.23
C SER A 14 -8.90 8.31 -0.50
N PHE A 15 -9.04 9.00 -1.63
CA PHE A 15 -8.26 10.22 -1.92
C PHE A 15 -8.87 11.50 -1.35
N GLN A 16 -10.17 11.50 -1.04
CA GLN A 16 -10.87 12.66 -0.49
C GLN A 16 -10.85 12.67 1.04
N PHE A 17 -11.11 11.52 1.66
CA PHE A 17 -11.37 11.38 3.10
C PHE A 17 -10.57 10.25 3.74
N GLY A 18 -9.81 9.50 2.95
CA GLY A 18 -9.05 8.36 3.48
C GLY A 18 -8.01 8.78 4.50
N LEU A 19 -7.80 7.92 5.50
CA LEU A 19 -6.71 8.08 6.46
C LEU A 19 -5.39 8.10 5.68
N LEU A 20 -4.59 9.14 5.92
CA LEU A 20 -3.31 9.34 5.28
C LEU A 20 -2.19 8.95 6.24
N GLU A 21 -1.46 7.91 5.89
CA GLU A 21 -0.18 7.60 6.51
C GLU A 21 0.95 7.86 5.52
N SER A 22 2.10 8.29 6.02
CA SER A 22 3.26 8.59 5.20
C SER A 22 4.54 8.06 5.85
N SER A 23 5.49 7.66 5.02
CA SER A 23 6.80 7.25 5.48
C SER A 23 7.86 7.56 4.42
N TYR A 24 9.10 7.69 4.88
CA TYR A 24 10.26 7.98 4.07
C TYR A 24 11.41 7.06 4.50
N ASP A 25 11.97 6.33 3.55
CA ASP A 25 13.19 5.57 3.75
C ASP A 25 14.38 6.35 3.18
N ALA A 26 15.26 6.83 4.06
CA ALA A 26 16.45 7.57 3.68
C ALA A 26 17.50 6.70 2.96
N ALA A 27 17.51 5.38 3.18
CA ALA A 27 18.49 4.49 2.56
C ALA A 27 18.20 4.27 1.07
N THR A 28 16.93 4.13 0.71
CA THR A 28 16.49 3.93 -0.68
C THR A 28 15.97 5.21 -1.34
N ASN A 29 15.83 6.29 -0.57
CA ASN A 29 15.27 7.58 -0.98
C ASN A 29 13.84 7.44 -1.55
N LEU A 30 13.08 6.54 -0.94
CA LEU A 30 11.69 6.28 -1.26
C LEU A 30 10.80 7.01 -0.27
N PHE A 31 9.79 7.70 -0.79
CA PHE A 31 8.70 8.26 0.00
C PHE A 31 7.41 7.55 -0.39
N TRP A 32 6.56 7.20 0.56
CA TRP A 32 5.26 6.63 0.25
C TRP A 32 4.13 7.18 1.11
N LEU A 33 2.92 7.11 0.53
CA LEU A 33 1.67 7.54 1.12
C LEU A 33 0.66 6.39 1.03
N ILE A 34 0.01 6.07 2.14
CA ILE A 34 -1.11 5.14 2.20
C ILE A 34 -2.40 5.93 2.39
N ARG A 35 -3.44 5.55 1.65
CA ARG A 35 -4.77 6.14 1.70
C ARG A 35 -5.82 5.06 1.78
N GLU A 36 -6.52 4.98 2.91
CA GLU A 36 -7.58 3.98 3.13
C GLU A 36 -8.89 4.63 3.57
N ALA A 37 -10.00 4.14 3.03
CA ALA A 37 -11.35 4.48 3.50
C ALA A 37 -12.17 3.20 3.69
N PRO A 38 -12.95 3.05 4.78
CA PRO A 38 -13.72 1.84 5.07
C PRO A 38 -14.65 1.45 3.91
N GLY A 39 -14.58 0.20 3.45
CA GLY A 39 -15.41 -0.30 2.34
C GLY A 39 -14.94 0.14 0.94
N HIS A 40 -13.89 0.95 0.83
CA HIS A 40 -13.30 1.39 -0.43
C HIS A 40 -11.93 0.77 -0.67
N LYS A 41 -11.40 0.96 -1.89
CA LYS A 41 -10.03 0.53 -2.24
C LYS A 41 -9.01 1.32 -1.42
N GLY A 42 -8.05 0.63 -0.81
CA GLY A 42 -6.85 1.27 -0.29
C GLY A 42 -5.90 1.62 -1.44
N TYR A 43 -5.10 2.67 -1.28
CA TYR A 43 -4.09 3.07 -2.26
C TYR A 43 -2.75 3.32 -1.58
N VAL A 44 -1.67 2.88 -2.23
CA VAL A 44 -0.30 3.24 -1.86
C VAL A 44 0.33 3.97 -3.02
N THR A 45 0.84 5.17 -2.75
CA THR A 45 1.59 5.98 -3.71
C THR A 45 3.04 5.97 -3.30
N VAL A 46 3.92 5.48 -4.16
CA VAL A 46 5.36 5.43 -3.92
C VAL A 46 6.07 6.37 -4.88
N PHE A 47 6.96 7.19 -4.32
CA PHE A 47 7.80 8.16 -4.99
C PHE A 47 9.26 7.72 -4.84
N ASN A 48 9.96 7.56 -5.96
CA ASN A 48 11.41 7.43 -5.94
C ASN A 48 12.04 8.80 -6.21
N LEU A 49 12.72 9.34 -5.21
CA LEU A 49 13.31 10.67 -5.23
C LEU A 49 14.77 10.69 -5.70
N ASN A 50 15.33 9.53 -6.11
CA ASN A 50 16.68 9.46 -6.64
C ASN A 50 16.83 10.33 -7.87
N ARG A 51 17.92 11.10 -7.91
CA ARG A 51 18.24 11.98 -9.04
C ARG A 51 19.02 11.25 -10.13
N ASN A 52 19.77 10.21 -9.75
CA ASN A 52 20.53 9.40 -10.68
C ASN A 52 19.59 8.49 -11.48
N PRO A 53 19.54 8.58 -12.83
CA PRO A 53 18.62 7.81 -13.66
C PRO A 53 18.86 6.29 -13.65
N ASN A 54 20.01 5.84 -13.14
CA ASN A 54 20.36 4.42 -13.04
C ASN A 54 20.07 3.81 -11.66
N GLU A 55 19.62 4.62 -10.69
CA GLU A 55 19.45 4.20 -9.30
C GLU A 55 18.04 3.66 -9.02
N ILE A 56 17.82 2.43 -9.47
CA ILE A 56 16.56 1.73 -9.22
C ILE A 56 16.48 1.39 -7.73
N ALA A 57 15.53 2.03 -7.04
CA ALA A 57 15.20 1.68 -5.67
C ALA A 57 14.32 0.43 -5.67
N HIS A 58 14.47 -0.39 -4.65
CA HIS A 58 13.57 -1.51 -4.42
C HIS A 58 12.99 -1.42 -3.02
N VAL A 59 11.74 -1.83 -2.87
CA VAL A 59 11.05 -1.92 -1.59
C VAL A 59 10.19 -3.16 -1.58
N SER A 60 10.21 -3.89 -0.48
CA SER A 60 9.28 -5.00 -0.33
C SER A 60 7.86 -4.45 -0.13
N LEU A 61 6.87 -5.13 -0.71
CA LEU A 61 5.46 -4.82 -0.47
C LEU A 61 5.13 -4.90 1.03
N TYR A 62 5.80 -5.83 1.74
CA TYR A 62 5.74 -5.96 3.19
C TYR A 62 6.14 -4.65 3.91
N GLU A 63 7.23 -4.01 3.49
CA GLU A 63 7.70 -2.75 4.08
C GLU A 63 6.79 -1.57 3.79
N LEU A 64 6.14 -1.53 2.64
CA LEU A 64 5.13 -0.52 2.36
C LEU A 64 3.90 -0.65 3.28
N THR A 65 3.68 -1.82 3.86
CA THR A 65 2.53 -2.12 4.74
C THR A 65 2.89 -2.34 6.21
N LYS A 66 4.16 -2.12 6.62
CA LYS A 66 4.73 -2.37 7.97
C LYS A 66 4.15 -1.51 9.12
N HIS A 67 2.92 -1.03 9.01
CA HIS A 67 2.22 -0.47 10.15
C HIS A 67 2.01 -1.58 11.20
N ASP A 68 2.12 -1.23 12.50
CA ASP A 68 1.76 -2.06 13.67
C ASP A 68 0.25 -2.38 13.69
N VAL A 69 -0.22 -3.00 12.62
CA VAL A 69 -1.61 -3.32 12.36
C VAL A 69 -1.61 -4.77 11.89
N PRO A 70 -2.53 -5.62 12.39
CA PRO A 70 -2.66 -7.02 12.01
C PRO A 70 -3.12 -7.22 10.54
N LEU A 71 -2.68 -6.38 9.60
CA LEU A 71 -2.96 -6.47 8.17
C LEU A 71 -2.40 -7.75 7.54
N HIS A 72 -1.29 -8.28 8.07
CA HIS A 72 -0.72 -9.56 7.61
C HIS A 72 -1.56 -10.80 7.96
N ILE A 73 -2.42 -10.73 8.97
CA ILE A 73 -3.21 -11.90 9.43
C ILE A 73 -4.59 -11.94 8.76
N HIS A 74 -4.96 -10.89 8.01
CA HIS A 74 -6.35 -10.60 7.72
C HIS A 74 -6.72 -10.49 6.23
N TYR A 75 -5.78 -10.53 5.30
CA TYR A 75 -6.10 -10.25 3.91
C TYR A 75 -5.32 -11.12 2.91
N GLU A 76 -6.04 -11.85 2.05
CA GLU A 76 -5.47 -12.36 0.79
C GLU A 76 -5.31 -11.19 -0.18
N TYR A 77 -4.06 -10.84 -0.48
CA TYR A 77 -3.76 -9.80 -1.47
C TYR A 77 -3.67 -10.42 -2.87
N GLN A 78 -4.57 -10.03 -3.77
CA GLN A 78 -4.24 -10.01 -5.20
C GLN A 78 -3.67 -8.62 -5.50
N TRP A 79 -2.34 -8.52 -5.59
CA TRP A 79 -1.69 -7.26 -5.90
C TRP A 79 -2.02 -6.85 -7.33
N PRO A 80 -2.64 -5.68 -7.55
CA PRO A 80 -2.96 -5.27 -8.89
C PRO A 80 -1.71 -4.77 -9.61
N LYS A 81 -1.74 -4.90 -10.94
CA LYS A 81 -0.90 -4.07 -11.82
C LYS A 81 -1.03 -2.59 -11.39
N ALA A 82 0.08 -1.86 -11.42
CA ALA A 82 0.10 -0.44 -11.04
C ALA A 82 -1.06 0.32 -11.69
N HIS A 83 -1.91 0.95 -10.86
CA HIS A 83 -3.07 1.72 -11.30
C HIS A 83 -2.64 2.93 -12.14
N LEU A 84 -1.56 3.56 -11.70
CA LEU A 84 -0.92 4.67 -12.36
C LEU A 84 0.58 4.52 -12.17
N SER A 85 1.33 4.73 -13.24
CA SER A 85 2.77 4.96 -13.17
C SER A 85 3.14 6.11 -14.08
N THR A 86 4.07 6.93 -13.64
CA THR A 86 4.74 7.91 -14.50
C THR A 86 5.92 7.32 -15.27
N SER A 87 6.31 6.08 -14.96
CA SER A 87 7.35 5.33 -15.66
C SER A 87 6.76 4.07 -16.29
N ASN A 88 7.09 3.79 -17.55
CA ASN A 88 6.68 2.53 -18.18
C ASN A 88 7.49 1.31 -17.69
N LYS A 89 8.37 1.50 -16.70
CA LYS A 89 9.38 0.52 -16.29
C LYS A 89 9.20 0.02 -14.85
N ILE A 90 7.99 0.04 -14.28
CA ILE A 90 7.81 -0.68 -13.00
C ILE A 90 8.01 -2.17 -13.24
N HIS A 91 8.86 -2.78 -12.43
CA HIS A 91 9.00 -4.22 -12.37
C HIS A 91 8.58 -4.70 -10.98
N ILE A 92 7.75 -5.74 -10.96
CA ILE A 92 7.31 -6.42 -9.73
C ILE A 92 7.83 -7.84 -9.85
N ASP A 93 8.69 -8.24 -8.90
CA ASP A 93 9.17 -9.61 -8.78
C ASP A 93 8.79 -10.15 -7.40
N SER A 94 7.90 -11.14 -7.39
CA SER A 94 7.39 -11.76 -6.17
C SER A 94 6.82 -10.71 -5.20
N ASP A 95 7.57 -10.38 -4.14
CA ASP A 95 7.20 -9.40 -3.12
C ASP A 95 7.96 -8.06 -3.23
N ASN A 96 8.84 -7.90 -4.21
CA ASN A 96 9.68 -6.71 -4.38
C ASN A 96 9.18 -5.81 -5.51
N LEU A 97 9.04 -4.51 -5.20
CA LEU A 97 8.78 -3.47 -6.18
C LEU A 97 10.07 -2.79 -6.57
N PHE A 98 10.40 -2.80 -7.85
CA PHE A 98 11.51 -2.05 -8.43
C PHE A 98 10.99 -0.78 -9.05
N ILE A 99 11.45 0.34 -8.52
CA ILE A 99 10.92 1.67 -8.78
C ILE A 99 12.01 2.51 -9.43
N HIS A 100 11.74 2.99 -10.64
CA HIS A 100 12.69 3.85 -11.34
C HIS A 100 12.83 5.24 -10.69
N PRO A 101 14.00 5.87 -10.77
CA PRO A 101 14.24 7.24 -10.33
C PRO A 101 13.20 8.23 -10.85
N GLN A 102 12.89 9.24 -10.05
CA GLN A 102 11.97 10.34 -10.40
C GLN A 102 10.59 9.86 -10.90
N SER A 103 10.11 8.74 -10.36
CA SER A 103 8.82 8.16 -10.75
C SER A 103 7.81 8.14 -9.59
N ILE A 104 6.53 8.18 -9.97
CA ILE A 104 5.38 8.10 -9.08
C ILE A 104 4.57 6.88 -9.50
N ASN A 105 4.30 6.00 -8.55
CA ASN A 105 3.65 4.71 -8.79
C ASN A 105 2.54 4.54 -7.79
N ILE A 106 1.32 4.31 -8.28
CA ILE A 106 0.12 4.16 -7.47
C ILE A 106 -0.37 2.74 -7.63
N PHE A 107 -0.42 2.03 -6.52
CA PHE A 107 -1.01 0.70 -6.39
C PHE A 107 -2.28 0.80 -5.57
N TRP A 108 -3.18 -0.15 -5.75
CA TRP A 108 -4.42 -0.21 -4.97
C TRP A 108 -4.56 -1.59 -4.34
N TRP A 109 -5.40 -1.74 -3.34
CA TRP A 109 -5.89 -3.03 -2.88
C TRP A 109 -7.36 -2.89 -2.52
N ILE A 110 -8.07 -4.02 -2.48
CA ILE A 110 -9.38 -4.06 -1.85
C ILE A 110 -9.15 -4.69 -0.48
N PRO A 111 -9.36 -3.95 0.63
CA PRO A 111 -9.39 -4.57 1.95
C PRO A 111 -10.56 -5.56 1.98
N LYS A 112 -10.30 -6.87 1.84
CA LYS A 112 -11.29 -7.93 2.07
C LYS A 112 -11.53 -8.04 3.56
N LEU A 113 -12.52 -7.35 4.13
CA LEU A 113 -12.93 -7.55 5.52
C LEU A 113 -12.87 -9.05 5.84
N LEU A 114 -11.98 -9.48 6.74
CA LEU A 114 -12.09 -10.83 7.26
C LEU A 114 -13.50 -10.98 7.78
N LYS A 115 -14.15 -12.07 7.41
CA LYS A 115 -15.42 -12.42 8.04
C LYS A 115 -15.22 -12.34 9.56
N PRO A 116 -16.15 -11.75 10.33
CA PRO A 116 -16.01 -11.54 11.78
C PRO A 116 -15.81 -12.82 12.64
N ASN A 117 -15.60 -14.00 12.04
CA ASN A 117 -15.54 -15.30 12.70
C ASN A 117 -14.20 -15.63 13.39
N ILE A 118 -13.19 -14.76 13.35
CA ILE A 118 -11.85 -15.08 13.89
C ILE A 118 -11.51 -14.30 15.17
N LEU A 119 -12.28 -13.26 15.55
CA LEU A 119 -11.94 -12.42 16.72
C LEU A 119 -12.68 -12.77 18.03
N PHE A 120 -13.55 -13.80 18.06
CA PHE A 120 -14.32 -14.18 19.26
C PHE A 120 -14.22 -15.65 19.71
N LYS A 121 -13.16 -16.37 19.29
CA LYS A 121 -12.67 -17.56 20.01
C LYS A 121 -11.22 -17.19 20.39
N THR A 122 -10.91 -16.57 21.52
CA THR A 122 -11.00 -17.13 22.88
C THR A 122 -10.66 -16.01 23.87
N ALA A 123 -11.66 -15.42 24.52
CA ALA A 123 -11.47 -14.66 25.78
C ALA A 123 -12.44 -15.14 26.88
N LYS A 124 -13.20 -16.22 26.63
CA LYS A 124 -14.13 -16.84 27.58
C LYS A 124 -13.77 -18.28 27.98
N GLU A 125 -12.69 -18.86 27.45
CA GLU A 125 -12.29 -20.25 27.79
C GLU A 125 -11.28 -20.34 28.97
N HIS A 126 -10.90 -19.22 29.58
CA HIS A 126 -10.03 -19.20 30.78
C HIS A 126 -10.74 -18.81 32.10
N SER A 127 -12.08 -18.77 32.15
CA SER A 127 -12.83 -18.36 33.36
C SER A 127 -13.52 -19.50 34.14
N HIS A 128 -13.31 -20.77 33.79
CA HIS A 128 -13.82 -21.89 34.60
C HIS A 128 -12.76 -22.98 34.72
N ASN A 129 -11.81 -22.75 35.62
CA ASN A 129 -11.10 -23.80 36.37
C ASN A 129 -10.38 -23.14 37.55
N GLN A 130 -11.16 -22.81 38.57
CA GLN A 130 -10.80 -22.87 40.00
C GLN A 130 -12.05 -23.26 40.78
#